data_AF-A0A7Z9ZPB7-F1
#
_entry.id   AF-A0A7Z9ZPB7-F1
#
_cell.length_a   1.000
_cell.length_b   1.000
_cell.length_c   1.000
_cell.angle_alpha   90.00
_cell.angle_beta   90.00
_cell.angle_gamma   90.00
#
_symmetry.space_group_name_H-M   'P 1'
#
loop_
_entity.id
_entity.type
_entity.pdbx_description
1 polymer ?
#
loop_
_entity_poly.entity_id
_entity_poly.type
_entity_poly.pdbx_seq_one_letter_code
_entity_poly.pdbx_strand_id
1 'polypeptide(L)'
;MPFETRNLIKKSGCKLKSKKIFTDLKKAKSEHFSEHTNTVILFCKNNKKKIIGFFIFLFIFLFLFLAIFFAYSYYQNNKQEILKNTLEIATNVLGKDLKKSEDNLTNILLLGAGGEDHEGGYLTDSLIVMTLNHNLRTVSMLSIPRDLYVRYTVEGRKRKGKINRVFMDAMNHWKFMEGKTNTKEMIELSAPIIEKEISEIIGQKIDYSFYIDFQGFVKVIDQLGGIEINVEKKYMILHILVQIFHIQFLN
;
A
#
# COMPACT_ATOMS: atom_id res chain seq x y z
N MET A 1 1.26 31.06 71.34
CA MET A 1 0.04 30.42 70.76
C MET A 1 -0.35 29.27 71.68
N PRO A 2 -1.62 29.16 72.08
CA PRO A 2 -2.07 28.12 73.02
C PRO A 2 -2.06 26.73 72.37
N PHE A 3 -1.86 25.71 73.20
CA PHE A 3 -1.58 24.32 72.83
C PHE A 3 -2.67 23.67 71.95
N GLU A 4 -3.93 24.13 72.06
CA GLU A 4 -5.09 23.59 71.32
C GLU A 4 -5.02 23.86 69.80
N THR A 5 -4.40 24.97 69.38
CA THR A 5 -4.28 25.32 67.96
C THR A 5 -3.30 24.43 67.18
N ARG A 6 -2.36 23.77 67.86
CA ARG A 6 -1.40 22.86 67.20
C ARG A 6 -2.03 21.55 66.77
N ASN A 7 -3.05 21.05 67.47
CA ASN A 7 -3.68 19.77 67.16
C ASN A 7 -4.62 19.84 65.95
N LEU A 8 -5.25 20.98 65.69
CA LEU A 8 -6.12 21.17 64.51
C LEU A 8 -5.31 21.31 63.19
N ILE A 9 -4.09 21.82 63.27
CA ILE A 9 -3.19 21.98 62.10
C ILE A 9 -2.56 20.64 61.70
N LYS A 10 -2.31 19.74 62.67
CA LYS A 10 -1.71 18.41 62.40
C LYS A 10 -2.69 17.44 61.73
N LYS A 11 -4.01 17.62 61.95
CA LYS A 11 -5.08 16.75 61.40
C LYS A 11 -5.47 17.10 59.95
N SER A 12 -5.04 18.25 59.42
CA SER A 12 -5.48 18.79 58.12
C SER A 12 -4.40 18.80 57.01
N GLY A 13 -3.18 18.32 57.28
CA GLY A 13 -2.13 18.14 56.26
C GLY A 13 -1.62 19.45 55.61
N CYS A 14 -1.81 20.61 56.25
CA CYS A 14 -1.48 21.91 55.67
C CYS A 14 -0.08 22.39 56.12
N LYS A 15 0.82 22.70 55.16
CA LYS A 15 2.18 23.23 55.45
C LYS A 15 2.14 24.76 55.61
N LEU A 16 2.49 25.25 56.80
CA LEU A 16 2.70 26.67 57.10
C LEU A 16 3.98 27.19 56.43
N LYS A 17 3.85 28.06 55.42
CA LYS A 17 4.98 28.80 54.82
C LYS A 17 5.17 30.14 55.56
N SER A 18 5.64 30.09 56.80
CA SER A 18 5.92 31.29 57.59
C SER A 18 7.40 31.67 57.52
N LYS A 19 7.76 32.57 56.60
CA LYS A 19 9.03 33.31 56.71
C LYS A 19 8.92 34.79 56.31
N LYS A 20 7.85 35.19 55.60
CA LYS A 20 7.66 36.57 55.13
C LYS A 20 6.64 37.39 55.92
N ILE A 21 5.63 36.75 56.52
CA ILE A 21 4.51 37.43 57.21
C ILE A 21 4.89 37.94 58.62
N PHE A 22 5.88 37.32 59.28
CA PHE A 22 6.28 37.71 60.64
C PHE A 22 7.08 39.03 60.69
N THR A 23 7.74 39.40 59.59
CA THR A 23 8.51 40.66 59.47
C THR A 23 7.60 41.88 59.39
N ASP A 24 6.43 41.75 58.78
CA ASP A 24 5.49 42.88 58.61
C ASP A 24 4.64 43.11 59.88
N LEU A 25 4.38 42.07 60.66
CA LEU A 25 3.63 42.15 61.92
C LEU A 25 4.41 42.78 63.08
N LYS A 26 5.75 42.85 63.02
CA LYS A 26 6.56 43.51 64.05
C LYS A 26 6.66 45.03 63.83
N LYS A 27 6.35 45.51 62.61
CA LYS A 27 6.47 46.91 62.21
C LYS A 27 5.19 47.74 62.47
N ALA A 28 4.07 47.08 62.78
CA ALA A 28 2.75 47.71 62.92
C ALA A 28 2.21 47.73 64.36
N LYS A 29 3.08 47.74 65.39
CA LYS A 29 2.65 47.80 66.79
C LYS A 29 3.05 49.12 67.46
N SER A 30 2.44 50.20 66.99
CA SER A 30 2.26 51.45 67.72
C SER A 30 0.99 52.12 67.20
N GLU A 31 -0.16 51.78 67.77
CA GLU A 31 -1.34 52.64 67.95
C GLU A 31 -2.55 51.76 68.33
N HIS A 32 -3.37 52.31 69.22
CA HIS A 32 -4.58 51.74 69.81
C HIS A 32 -5.58 51.24 68.77
N PHE A 33 -6.07 49.99 68.89
CA PHE A 33 -7.43 49.66 68.43
C PHE A 33 -8.02 48.40 69.10
N SER A 34 -9.29 48.52 69.48
CA SER A 34 -10.14 47.57 70.20
C SER A 34 -10.81 46.55 69.26
N GLU A 35 -10.97 45.33 69.79
CA GLU A 35 -11.94 44.26 69.44
C GLU A 35 -12.09 43.72 68.00
N HIS A 36 -12.45 42.42 68.00
CA HIS A 36 -13.08 41.61 66.96
C HIS A 36 -12.21 40.77 65.99
N THR A 37 -12.47 39.45 66.11
CA THR A 37 -12.35 38.36 65.13
C THR A 37 -11.00 38.12 64.44
N ASN A 38 -10.19 37.24 65.06
CA ASN A 38 -9.08 36.56 64.38
C ASN A 38 -9.61 35.52 63.37
N THR A 39 -10.02 35.98 62.19
CA THR A 39 -10.33 35.09 61.07
C THR A 39 -9.03 34.69 60.38
N VAL A 40 -8.47 33.53 60.76
CA VAL A 40 -7.30 32.95 60.07
C VAL A 40 -7.79 32.26 58.80
N ILE A 41 -7.57 32.87 57.63
CA ILE A 41 -7.89 32.26 56.33
C ILE A 41 -6.80 31.22 56.00
N LEU A 42 -7.13 29.95 56.18
CA LEU A 42 -6.28 28.82 55.77
C LEU A 42 -6.54 28.47 54.30
N PHE A 43 -5.64 28.86 53.39
CA PHE A 43 -5.64 28.39 52.00
C PHE A 43 -5.06 26.97 51.90
N CYS A 44 -5.93 25.96 51.90
CA CYS A 44 -5.55 24.58 51.60
C CYS A 44 -5.40 24.38 50.08
N LYS A 45 -4.15 24.23 49.60
CA LYS A 45 -3.88 23.88 48.20
C LYS A 45 -4.18 22.40 47.97
N ASN A 46 -5.28 22.12 47.28
CA ASN A 46 -5.80 20.76 47.06
C ASN A 46 -4.95 19.98 46.03
N ASN A 47 -4.25 18.93 46.48
CA ASN A 47 -3.41 18.07 45.63
C ASN A 47 -4.20 17.18 44.64
N LYS A 48 -5.53 17.14 44.73
CA LYS A 48 -6.40 16.36 43.83
C LYS A 48 -6.29 16.79 42.35
N LYS A 49 -5.92 18.05 42.05
CA LYS A 49 -5.77 18.55 40.67
C LYS A 49 -4.60 17.90 39.91
N LYS A 50 -3.55 17.43 40.60
CA LYS A 50 -2.42 16.72 39.96
C LYS A 50 -2.75 15.28 39.57
N ILE A 51 -3.58 14.62 40.37
CA ILE A 51 -4.01 13.23 40.12
C ILE A 51 -4.97 13.18 38.93
N ILE A 52 -5.91 14.14 38.84
CA ILE A 52 -6.84 14.24 37.71
C ILE A 52 -6.11 14.49 36.40
N GLY A 53 -5.09 15.37 36.39
CA GLY A 53 -4.27 15.62 35.20
C GLY A 53 -3.50 14.38 34.72
N PHE A 54 -3.06 13.52 35.64
CA PHE A 54 -2.40 12.26 35.30
C PHE A 54 -3.35 11.27 34.63
N PHE A 55 -4.59 11.13 35.13
CA PHE A 55 -5.59 10.28 34.51
C PHE A 55 -6.03 10.78 33.12
N ILE A 56 -6.14 12.09 32.93
CA ILE A 56 -6.45 12.69 31.63
C ILE A 56 -5.30 12.41 30.63
N PHE A 57 -4.06 12.56 31.07
CA PHE A 57 -2.89 12.26 30.23
C PHE A 57 -2.84 10.78 29.82
N LEU A 58 -3.10 9.86 30.76
CA LEU A 58 -3.15 8.43 30.48
C LEU A 58 -4.25 8.08 29.48
N PHE A 59 -5.42 8.73 29.62
CA PHE A 59 -6.55 8.54 28.71
C PHE A 59 -6.24 9.04 27.29
N ILE A 60 -5.62 10.22 27.16
CA ILE A 60 -5.18 10.76 25.86
C ILE A 60 -4.13 9.84 25.21
N PHE A 61 -3.17 9.35 25.99
CA PHE A 61 -2.14 8.43 25.50
C PHE A 61 -2.73 7.11 25.01
N LEU A 62 -3.67 6.54 25.78
CA LEU A 62 -4.40 5.34 25.40
C LEU A 62 -5.18 5.55 24.09
N PHE A 63 -5.88 6.67 23.98
CA PHE A 63 -6.63 7.02 22.77
C PHE A 63 -5.72 7.15 21.53
N LEU A 64 -4.55 7.79 21.70
CA LEU A 64 -3.57 7.91 20.62
C LEU A 64 -3.03 6.53 20.19
N PHE A 65 -2.76 5.65 21.15
CA PHE A 65 -2.30 4.28 20.89
C PHE A 65 -3.35 3.46 20.13
N LEU A 66 -4.62 3.54 20.54
CA LEU A 66 -5.73 2.91 19.83
C LEU A 66 -5.88 3.47 18.40
N ALA A 67 -5.80 4.78 18.21
CA ALA A 67 -5.88 5.39 16.88
C ALA A 67 -4.76 4.90 15.94
N ILE A 68 -3.52 4.83 16.43
CA ILE A 68 -2.37 4.30 15.68
C ILE A 68 -2.58 2.81 15.36
N PHE A 69 -3.07 2.02 16.31
CA PHE A 69 -3.35 0.61 16.12
C PHE A 69 -4.44 0.38 15.06
N PHE A 70 -5.53 1.16 15.11
CA PHE A 70 -6.60 1.13 14.11
C PHE A 70 -6.14 1.59 12.73
N ALA A 71 -5.32 2.64 12.64
CA ALA A 71 -4.74 3.09 11.37
C ALA A 71 -3.80 2.02 10.77
N TYR A 72 -2.99 1.38 11.61
CA TYR A 72 -2.10 0.31 11.18
C TYR A 72 -2.88 -0.93 10.72
N SER A 73 -3.93 -1.34 11.44
CA SER A 73 -4.76 -2.47 11.04
C SER A 73 -5.55 -2.20 9.76
N TYR A 74 -6.09 -0.99 9.59
CA TYR A 74 -6.73 -0.55 8.35
C TYR A 74 -5.76 -0.59 7.15
N TYR A 75 -4.54 -0.08 7.32
CA TYR A 75 -3.50 -0.11 6.30
C TYR A 75 -3.10 -1.55 5.91
N GLN A 76 -2.99 -2.45 6.88
CA GLN A 76 -2.67 -3.85 6.62
C GLN A 76 -3.83 -4.61 5.95
N ASN A 77 -5.09 -4.31 6.31
CA ASN A 77 -6.26 -4.96 5.76
C ASN A 77 -6.46 -4.62 4.26
N ASN A 78 -6.30 -3.35 3.85
CA ASN A 78 -6.40 -2.96 2.43
C ASN A 78 -5.35 -3.68 1.57
N LYS A 79 -4.14 -3.89 2.10
CA LYS A 79 -3.09 -4.64 1.40
C LYS A 79 -3.45 -6.13 1.25
N GLN A 80 -4.14 -6.71 2.25
CA GLN A 80 -4.66 -8.08 2.14
C GLN A 80 -5.75 -8.20 1.09
N GLU A 81 -6.64 -7.22 1.00
CA GLU A 81 -7.77 -7.25 0.07
C GLU A 81 -7.29 -7.17 -1.38
N ILE A 82 -6.37 -6.26 -1.69
CA ILE A 82 -5.76 -6.17 -3.03
C ILE A 82 -5.03 -7.46 -3.39
N LEU A 83 -4.23 -8.02 -2.47
CA LEU A 83 -3.50 -9.28 -2.73
C LEU A 83 -4.46 -10.47 -2.90
N LYS A 84 -5.50 -10.58 -2.08
CA LYS A 84 -6.49 -11.66 -2.18
C LYS A 84 -7.27 -11.56 -3.47
N ASN A 85 -7.75 -10.37 -3.84
CA ASN A 85 -8.50 -10.17 -5.07
C ASN A 85 -7.63 -10.39 -6.31
N THR A 86 -6.36 -9.94 -6.31
CA THR A 86 -5.44 -10.24 -7.42
C THR A 86 -5.04 -11.71 -7.48
N LEU A 87 -4.85 -12.37 -6.34
CA LEU A 87 -4.56 -13.80 -6.29
C LEU A 87 -5.78 -14.61 -6.76
N GLU A 88 -6.99 -14.23 -6.35
CA GLU A 88 -8.25 -14.86 -6.75
C GLU A 88 -8.54 -14.68 -8.24
N ILE A 89 -8.35 -13.46 -8.78
CA ILE A 89 -8.43 -13.20 -10.22
C ILE A 89 -7.38 -14.03 -10.96
N ALA A 90 -6.12 -14.05 -10.48
CA ALA A 90 -5.08 -14.85 -11.09
C ALA A 90 -5.43 -16.34 -11.09
N THR A 91 -5.92 -16.90 -9.98
CA THR A 91 -6.33 -18.32 -9.90
C THR A 91 -7.54 -18.64 -10.76
N ASN A 92 -8.52 -17.74 -10.83
CA ASN A 92 -9.73 -17.91 -11.65
C ASN A 92 -9.40 -17.84 -13.14
N VAL A 93 -8.44 -17.00 -13.53
CA VAL A 93 -7.95 -16.90 -14.92
C VAL A 93 -7.01 -18.07 -15.27
N LEU A 94 -6.27 -18.61 -14.30
CA LEU A 94 -5.30 -19.71 -14.51
C LEU A 94 -5.87 -21.11 -14.45
N GLY A 95 -7.00 -21.32 -13.77
CA GLY A 95 -7.59 -22.63 -13.54
C GLY A 95 -6.65 -23.62 -12.82
N LYS A 96 -5.61 -23.12 -12.15
CA LYS A 96 -4.55 -23.92 -11.52
C LYS A 96 -4.05 -23.22 -10.27
N ASP A 97 -3.86 -23.97 -9.19
CA ASP A 97 -3.19 -23.46 -7.99
C ASP A 97 -1.78 -22.99 -8.39
N LEU A 98 -1.53 -21.70 -8.16
CA LEU A 98 -0.22 -21.10 -8.36
C LEU A 98 0.78 -21.82 -7.45
N LYS A 99 1.60 -22.69 -8.04
CA LYS A 99 2.75 -23.30 -7.38
C LYS A 99 3.65 -22.15 -6.92
N LYS A 100 3.85 -22.06 -5.61
CA LYS A 100 4.85 -21.17 -5.03
C LYS A 100 6.21 -21.57 -5.58
N SER A 101 6.95 -20.61 -6.11
CA SER A 101 8.35 -20.79 -6.46
C SER A 101 9.18 -20.92 -5.17
N GLU A 102 10.41 -21.44 -5.31
CA GLU A 102 11.27 -21.86 -4.19
C GLU A 102 11.55 -20.74 -3.17
N ASP A 103 11.44 -19.47 -3.57
CA ASP A 103 11.76 -18.30 -2.74
C ASP A 103 10.54 -17.53 -2.19
N ASN A 104 9.33 -18.11 -2.19
CA ASN A 104 8.08 -17.39 -1.86
C ASN A 104 7.84 -16.14 -2.73
N LEU A 105 8.46 -16.09 -3.91
CA LEU A 105 8.15 -15.18 -5.00
C LEU A 105 7.38 -15.96 -6.07
N THR A 106 6.48 -15.29 -6.78
CA THR A 106 5.85 -15.83 -7.99
C THR A 106 5.95 -14.79 -9.08
N ASN A 107 6.75 -15.08 -10.10
CA ASN A 107 7.00 -14.19 -11.23
C ASN A 107 6.10 -14.57 -12.39
N ILE A 108 5.27 -13.62 -12.81
CA ILE A 108 4.27 -13.76 -13.85
C ILE A 108 4.60 -12.80 -14.98
N LEU A 109 4.80 -13.30 -16.19
CA LEU A 109 5.02 -12.50 -17.39
C LEU A 109 3.70 -12.25 -18.12
N LEU A 110 3.30 -11.00 -18.23
CA LEU A 110 2.14 -10.56 -19.00
C LEU A 110 2.61 -10.11 -20.39
N LEU A 111 2.08 -10.78 -21.41
CA LEU A 111 2.35 -10.54 -22.83
C LEU A 111 1.08 -9.97 -23.47
N GLY A 112 1.13 -8.69 -23.86
CA GLY A 112 0.07 -8.04 -24.63
C GLY A 112 0.45 -7.95 -26.11
N ALA A 113 -0.40 -8.48 -26.99
CA ALA A 113 -0.19 -8.45 -28.45
C ALA A 113 -1.39 -7.86 -29.20
N GLY A 114 -1.19 -7.48 -30.46
CA GLY A 114 -2.24 -6.90 -31.30
C GLY A 114 -3.37 -7.88 -31.63
N GLY A 115 -3.06 -9.16 -31.82
CA GLY A 115 -4.03 -10.20 -32.22
C GLY A 115 -3.93 -10.57 -33.70
N GLU A 116 -4.49 -11.73 -34.09
CA GLU A 116 -4.32 -12.35 -35.41
C GLU A 116 -4.87 -11.51 -36.59
N ASP A 117 -5.82 -10.61 -36.32
CA ASP A 117 -6.49 -9.77 -37.32
C ASP A 117 -5.61 -8.60 -37.85
N HIS A 118 -4.35 -8.52 -37.42
CA HIS A 118 -3.41 -7.47 -37.78
C HIS A 118 -2.10 -8.01 -38.37
N GLU A 119 -1.48 -7.26 -39.30
CA GLU A 119 -0.13 -7.58 -39.76
C GLU A 119 0.86 -7.54 -38.60
N GLY A 120 1.59 -8.65 -38.38
CA GLY A 120 2.45 -8.77 -37.21
C GLY A 120 1.68 -9.00 -35.90
N GLY A 121 0.49 -9.58 -35.97
CA GLY A 121 -0.43 -9.78 -34.84
C GLY A 121 0.12 -10.39 -33.56
N TYR A 122 1.19 -11.19 -33.66
CA TYR A 122 1.87 -11.80 -32.50
C TYR A 122 3.02 -10.95 -31.92
N LEU A 123 3.25 -9.73 -32.42
CA LEU A 123 4.19 -8.79 -31.81
C LEU A 123 3.70 -8.38 -30.43
N THR A 124 4.57 -8.52 -29.43
CA THR A 124 4.23 -8.18 -28.04
C THR A 124 4.56 -6.72 -27.76
N ASP A 125 3.55 -5.86 -27.84
CA ASP A 125 3.69 -4.44 -27.57
C ASP A 125 3.74 -4.12 -26.08
N SER A 126 3.17 -4.99 -25.24
CA SER A 126 3.24 -4.89 -23.77
C SER A 126 3.93 -6.11 -23.19
N LEU A 127 4.99 -5.86 -22.42
CA LEU A 127 5.73 -6.85 -21.66
C LEU A 127 5.82 -6.36 -20.22
N ILE A 128 5.13 -7.03 -19.29
CA ILE A 128 5.13 -6.64 -17.89
C ILE A 128 5.42 -7.87 -17.04
N VAL A 129 6.47 -7.81 -16.23
CA VAL A 129 6.75 -8.82 -15.21
C VAL A 129 6.07 -8.39 -13.92
N MET A 130 5.14 -9.20 -13.44
CA MET A 130 4.48 -9.05 -12.16
C MET A 130 5.05 -10.06 -11.17
N THR A 131 5.61 -9.56 -10.07
CA THR A 131 6.18 -10.38 -9.00
C THR A 131 5.26 -10.30 -7.77
N LEU A 132 4.70 -11.44 -7.38
CA LEU A 132 3.98 -11.61 -6.14
C LEU A 132 4.96 -12.05 -5.05
N ASN A 133 5.14 -11.22 -4.01
CA ASN A 133 5.93 -11.60 -2.84
C ASN A 133 4.99 -12.07 -1.73
N HIS A 134 4.97 -13.38 -1.48
CA HIS A 134 4.08 -14.02 -0.51
C HIS A 134 4.46 -13.70 0.95
N ASN A 135 5.73 -13.38 1.22
CA ASN A 135 6.22 -13.02 2.56
C ASN A 135 5.78 -11.60 2.95
N LEU A 136 6.07 -10.63 2.08
CA LEU A 136 5.78 -9.21 2.31
C LEU A 136 4.36 -8.82 1.91
N ARG A 137 3.62 -9.74 1.25
CA ARG A 137 2.28 -9.52 0.72
C ARG A 137 2.23 -8.29 -0.17
N THR A 138 3.21 -8.18 -1.07
CA THR A 138 3.37 -7.07 -2.02
C THR A 138 3.34 -7.58 -3.44
N VAL A 139 2.82 -6.76 -4.35
CA VAL A 139 2.93 -6.96 -5.79
C VAL A 139 3.88 -5.90 -6.34
N SER A 140 4.86 -6.32 -7.11
CA SER A 140 5.74 -5.43 -7.88
C SER A 140 5.51 -5.66 -9.36
N MET A 141 5.49 -4.60 -10.15
CA MET A 141 5.36 -4.69 -11.60
C MET A 141 6.54 -3.98 -12.26
N LEU A 142 7.16 -4.65 -13.22
CA LEU A 142 8.26 -4.12 -14.02
C LEU A 142 7.86 -4.18 -15.50
N SER A 143 7.73 -3.02 -16.13
CA SER A 143 7.51 -2.95 -17.56
C SER A 143 8.84 -3.09 -18.31
N ILE A 144 8.88 -3.98 -19.29
CA ILE A 144 10.03 -4.20 -20.16
C ILE A 144 9.80 -3.42 -21.46
N PRO A 145 10.71 -2.50 -21.83
CA PRO A 145 10.57 -1.73 -23.07
C PRO A 145 10.57 -2.65 -24.29
N ARG A 146 9.53 -2.56 -25.14
CA ARG A 146 9.35 -3.41 -26.34
C ARG A 146 10.51 -3.36 -27.34
N ASP A 147 11.24 -2.23 -27.34
CA ASP A 147 12.35 -1.95 -28.25
C ASP A 147 13.72 -2.41 -27.72
N LEU A 148 13.77 -3.06 -26.54
CA LEU A 148 15.01 -3.61 -25.98
C LEU A 148 15.65 -4.58 -26.97
N TYR A 149 16.92 -4.35 -27.30
CA TYR A 149 17.65 -5.18 -28.26
C TYR A 149 18.24 -6.41 -27.58
N VAL A 150 17.87 -7.60 -28.06
CA VAL A 150 18.21 -8.90 -27.48
C VAL A 150 18.77 -9.86 -28.52
N ARG A 151 19.49 -10.88 -28.04
CA ARG A 151 19.98 -12.00 -28.84
C ARG A 151 19.36 -13.27 -28.26
N TYR A 152 18.54 -13.93 -29.06
CA TYR A 152 17.70 -15.03 -28.61
C TYR A 152 17.83 -16.22 -29.55
N THR A 153 17.35 -17.38 -29.11
CA THR A 153 17.34 -18.61 -29.92
C THR A 153 15.93 -19.15 -30.03
N VAL A 154 15.50 -19.44 -31.26
CA VAL A 154 14.22 -20.10 -31.55
C VAL A 154 14.55 -21.43 -32.22
N GLU A 155 14.25 -22.54 -31.54
CA GLU A 155 14.47 -23.91 -32.06
C GLU A 155 15.85 -24.10 -32.71
N GLY A 156 16.91 -23.80 -31.94
CA GLY A 156 18.31 -23.93 -32.36
C GLY A 156 18.84 -22.83 -33.29
N ARG A 157 17.98 -21.92 -33.79
CA ARG A 157 18.38 -20.83 -34.68
C ARG A 157 18.62 -19.54 -33.89
N LYS A 158 19.87 -19.06 -33.91
CA LYS A 158 20.24 -17.77 -33.29
C LYS A 158 19.64 -16.60 -34.07
N ARG A 159 19.00 -15.69 -33.36
CA ARG A 159 18.38 -14.46 -33.88
C ARG A 159 18.80 -13.26 -33.04
N LYS A 160 18.57 -12.07 -33.59
CA LYS A 160 18.81 -10.79 -32.91
C LYS A 160 17.78 -9.78 -33.35
N GLY A 161 17.34 -8.93 -32.43
CA GLY A 161 16.29 -7.95 -32.72
C GLY A 161 15.72 -7.34 -31.47
N LYS A 162 14.61 -6.61 -31.64
CA LYS A 162 13.83 -6.06 -30.54
C LYS A 162 13.09 -7.19 -29.82
N ILE A 163 12.95 -7.07 -28.50
CA ILE A 163 12.36 -8.11 -27.65
C ILE A 163 10.90 -8.43 -28.01
N ASN A 164 10.15 -7.44 -28.51
CA ASN A 164 8.77 -7.64 -28.96
C ASN A 164 8.62 -8.64 -30.11
N ARG A 165 9.70 -8.97 -30.81
CA ARG A 165 9.71 -9.95 -31.89
C ARG A 165 9.92 -11.37 -31.41
N VAL A 166 10.46 -11.58 -30.21
CA VAL A 166 10.86 -12.92 -29.72
C VAL A 166 9.66 -13.87 -29.71
N PHE A 167 8.55 -13.44 -29.10
CA PHE A 167 7.34 -14.26 -29.03
C PHE A 167 6.72 -14.49 -30.42
N MET A 168 6.64 -13.44 -31.26
CA MET A 168 6.18 -13.56 -32.65
C MET A 168 7.02 -14.55 -33.46
N ASP A 169 8.33 -14.49 -33.32
CA ASP A 169 9.25 -15.37 -34.06
C ASP A 169 9.14 -16.83 -33.62
N ALA A 170 8.87 -17.07 -32.33
CA ALA A 170 8.52 -18.39 -31.81
C ALA A 170 7.18 -18.88 -32.36
N MET A 171 6.12 -18.08 -32.28
CA MET A 171 4.79 -18.40 -32.82
C MET A 171 4.86 -18.72 -34.32
N ASN A 172 5.58 -17.91 -35.09
CA ASN A 172 5.77 -18.12 -36.53
C ASN A 172 6.58 -19.38 -36.85
N HIS A 173 7.53 -19.76 -36.00
CA HIS A 173 8.23 -21.03 -36.16
C HIS A 173 7.22 -22.20 -36.10
N TRP A 174 6.42 -22.28 -35.05
CA TRP A 174 5.43 -23.35 -34.89
C TRP A 174 4.37 -23.35 -36.00
N LYS A 175 3.93 -22.16 -36.43
CA LYS A 175 2.95 -22.01 -37.51
C LYS A 175 3.48 -22.47 -38.86
N PHE A 176 4.65 -21.96 -39.28
CA PHE A 176 5.12 -22.11 -40.66
C PHE A 176 6.12 -23.25 -40.86
N MET A 177 6.90 -23.61 -39.82
CA MET A 177 7.88 -24.70 -39.91
C MET A 177 7.26 -26.04 -39.50
N GLU A 178 6.43 -26.04 -38.46
CA GLU A 178 5.84 -27.25 -37.87
C GLU A 178 4.35 -27.43 -38.23
N GLY A 179 3.76 -26.49 -38.98
CA GLY A 179 2.39 -26.59 -39.49
C GLY A 179 1.31 -26.57 -38.41
N LYS A 180 1.61 -26.03 -37.22
CA LYS A 180 0.64 -25.92 -36.13
C LYS A 180 -0.44 -24.90 -36.46
N THR A 181 -1.69 -25.28 -36.23
CA THR A 181 -2.86 -24.43 -36.49
C THR A 181 -3.60 -24.04 -35.21
N ASN A 182 -3.36 -24.76 -34.11
CA ASN A 182 -3.98 -24.46 -32.83
C ASN A 182 -3.20 -23.34 -32.11
N THR A 183 -3.80 -22.15 -32.05
CA THR A 183 -3.18 -20.98 -31.41
C THR A 183 -2.80 -21.22 -29.95
N LYS A 184 -3.61 -21.96 -29.18
CA LYS A 184 -3.31 -22.27 -27.77
C LYS A 184 -2.05 -23.12 -27.65
N GLU A 185 -1.96 -24.18 -28.45
CA GLU A 185 -0.78 -25.05 -28.50
C GLU A 185 0.47 -24.26 -28.90
N MET A 186 0.36 -23.38 -29.89
CA MET A 186 1.47 -22.53 -30.33
C MET A 186 1.94 -21.57 -29.23
N ILE A 187 1.00 -20.98 -28.47
CA ILE A 187 1.33 -20.12 -27.33
C ILE A 187 2.09 -20.90 -26.27
N GLU A 188 1.60 -22.10 -25.89
CA GLU A 188 2.23 -22.96 -24.90
C GLU A 188 3.65 -23.37 -25.29
N LEU A 189 3.90 -23.61 -26.59
CA LEU A 189 5.23 -23.92 -27.12
C LEU A 189 6.13 -22.69 -27.27
N SER A 190 5.55 -21.50 -27.45
CA SER A 190 6.29 -20.24 -27.65
C SER A 190 6.67 -19.54 -26.35
N ALA A 191 5.84 -19.70 -25.32
CA ALA A 191 6.01 -19.07 -24.02
C ALA A 191 7.40 -19.33 -23.38
N PRO A 192 7.93 -20.57 -23.34
CA PRO A 192 9.23 -20.84 -22.73
C PRO A 192 10.40 -20.05 -23.36
N ILE A 193 10.29 -19.71 -24.65
CA ILE A 193 11.34 -18.96 -25.35
C ILE A 193 11.39 -17.52 -24.83
N ILE A 194 10.25 -16.82 -24.78
CA ILE A 194 10.23 -15.44 -24.24
C ILE A 194 10.47 -15.41 -22.73
N GLU A 195 9.95 -16.38 -21.99
CA GLU A 195 10.18 -16.51 -20.54
C GLU A 195 11.67 -16.63 -20.22
N LYS A 196 12.41 -17.42 -21.01
CA LYS A 196 13.87 -17.54 -20.86
C LYS A 196 14.57 -16.20 -21.10
N GLU A 197 14.28 -15.51 -22.20
CA GLU A 197 14.92 -14.23 -22.52
C GLU A 197 14.63 -13.18 -21.44
N ILE A 198 13.38 -13.10 -20.97
CA ILE A 198 13.01 -12.20 -19.88
C ILE A 198 13.70 -12.60 -18.58
N SER A 199 13.79 -13.89 -18.28
CA SER A 199 14.47 -14.39 -17.08
C SER A 199 15.95 -14.00 -17.06
N GLU A 200 16.62 -14.08 -18.21
CA GLU A 200 18.02 -13.65 -18.37
C GLU A 200 18.18 -12.13 -18.17
N ILE A 201 17.22 -11.33 -18.60
CA ILE A 201 17.23 -9.86 -18.43
C ILE A 201 17.03 -9.46 -16.97
N ILE A 202 16.04 -10.04 -16.29
CA ILE A 202 15.67 -9.66 -14.92
C ILE A 202 16.48 -10.40 -13.85
N GLY A 203 17.23 -11.44 -14.23
CA GLY A 203 18.00 -12.28 -13.32
C GLY A 203 17.14 -13.14 -12.39
N GLN A 204 15.88 -13.37 -12.74
CA GLN A 204 14.92 -14.15 -11.96
C GLN A 204 14.12 -15.05 -12.89
N LYS A 205 13.78 -16.25 -12.41
CA LYS A 205 12.95 -17.19 -13.16
C LYS A 205 11.53 -16.65 -13.32
N ILE A 206 10.97 -16.77 -14.52
CA ILE A 206 9.53 -16.62 -14.76
C ILE A 206 8.83 -17.95 -14.45
N ASP A 207 7.79 -17.92 -13.61
CA ASP A 207 7.03 -19.12 -13.20
C ASP A 207 5.80 -19.35 -14.07
N TYR A 208 5.20 -18.25 -14.56
CA TYR A 208 3.99 -18.26 -15.38
C TYR A 208 4.07 -17.18 -16.44
N SER A 209 3.43 -17.41 -17.59
CA SER A 209 3.15 -16.38 -18.56
C SER A 209 1.68 -16.36 -18.97
N PHE A 210 1.21 -15.17 -19.31
CA PHE A 210 -0.11 -14.95 -19.86
C PHE A 210 0.00 -14.18 -21.15
N TYR A 211 -0.62 -14.73 -22.18
CA TYR A 211 -0.80 -14.05 -23.44
C TYR A 211 -2.22 -13.50 -23.53
N ILE A 212 -2.35 -12.22 -23.83
CA ILE A 212 -3.62 -11.57 -24.09
C ILE A 212 -3.51 -10.70 -25.35
N ASP A 213 -4.47 -10.85 -26.24
CA ASP A 213 -4.62 -9.96 -27.39
C ASP A 213 -5.56 -8.79 -27.06
N PHE A 214 -5.68 -7.83 -27.98
CA PHE A 214 -6.51 -6.65 -27.76
C PHE A 214 -7.98 -7.02 -27.50
N GLN A 215 -8.54 -7.98 -28.24
CA GLN A 215 -9.93 -8.42 -28.06
C GLN A 215 -10.15 -9.10 -26.71
N GLY A 216 -9.21 -9.95 -26.28
CA GLY A 216 -9.22 -10.57 -24.97
C GLY A 216 -9.14 -9.56 -23.85
N PHE A 217 -8.30 -8.53 -23.99
CA PHE A 217 -8.22 -7.44 -23.02
C PHE A 217 -9.55 -6.70 -22.86
N VAL A 218 -10.20 -6.31 -23.97
CA VAL A 218 -11.53 -5.66 -23.93
C VAL A 218 -12.55 -6.52 -23.18
N LYS A 219 -12.62 -7.83 -23.48
CA LYS A 219 -13.53 -8.77 -22.80
C LYS A 219 -13.30 -8.83 -21.29
N VAL A 220 -12.04 -8.82 -20.86
CA VAL A 220 -11.70 -8.82 -19.42
C VAL A 220 -12.17 -7.53 -18.76
N ILE A 221 -11.96 -6.37 -19.38
CA ILE A 221 -12.41 -5.08 -18.82
C ILE A 221 -13.94 -5.01 -18.76
N ASP A 222 -14.64 -5.48 -19.79
CA ASP A 222 -16.10 -5.50 -19.82
C ASP A 222 -16.67 -6.41 -18.72
N GLN A 223 -16.04 -7.57 -18.47
CA GLN A 223 -16.42 -8.48 -17.39
C GLN A 223 -16.23 -7.87 -15.99
N LEU A 224 -15.25 -6.98 -15.83
CA LEU A 224 -15.01 -6.26 -14.59
C LEU A 224 -15.96 -5.06 -14.40
N GLY A 225 -16.79 -4.73 -15.41
CA GLY A 225 -17.66 -3.56 -15.37
C GLY A 225 -16.93 -2.24 -15.61
N GLY A 226 -15.76 -2.29 -16.27
CA GLY A 226 -14.87 -1.14 -16.43
C GLY A 226 -13.89 -0.97 -15.27
N ILE A 227 -12.98 -0.01 -15.40
CA ILE A 227 -12.00 0.34 -14.36
C ILE A 227 -11.97 1.85 -14.14
N GLU A 228 -11.82 2.26 -12.88
CA GLU A 228 -11.59 3.66 -12.54
C GLU A 228 -10.10 3.98 -12.62
N ILE A 229 -9.75 4.99 -13.42
CA ILE A 229 -8.37 5.47 -13.56
C ILE A 229 -8.31 6.96 -13.28
N ASN A 230 -7.33 7.39 -12.48
CA ASN A 230 -7.05 8.80 -12.31
C ASN A 230 -6.14 9.29 -13.46
N VAL A 231 -6.68 10.15 -14.32
CA VAL A 231 -5.96 10.69 -15.48
C VAL A 231 -5.42 12.07 -15.15
N GLU A 232 -4.14 12.14 -14.77
CA GLU A 232 -3.49 13.42 -14.36
C GLU A 232 -3.47 14.48 -15.47
N LYS A 233 -3.39 14.04 -16.73
CA LYS A 233 -3.31 14.93 -17.90
C LYS A 233 -4.31 14.49 -18.95
N LYS A 234 -5.12 15.44 -19.42
CA LYS A 234 -6.07 15.20 -20.51
C LYS A 234 -5.30 14.96 -21.81
N TYR A 235 -5.28 13.72 -22.27
CA TYR A 235 -4.85 13.36 -23.61
C TYR A 235 -6.09 13.08 -24.46
N MET A 236 -6.15 13.67 -25.65
CA MET A 236 -7.15 13.30 -26.65
C MET A 236 -6.54 12.20 -27.50
N ILE A 237 -6.94 10.96 -27.25
CA ILE A 237 -6.62 9.84 -28.14
C ILE A 237 -7.66 9.90 -29.25
N LEU A 238 -7.22 10.21 -30.47
CA LEU A 238 -8.11 10.28 -31.63
C LEU A 238 -8.53 8.86 -32.04
N HIS A 239 -9.63 8.38 -31.46
CA HIS A 239 -10.39 7.27 -32.02
C HIS A 239 -11.64 7.87 -32.69
N ILE A 240 -11.73 7.76 -34.01
CA ILE A 240 -13.02 7.88 -34.70
C ILE A 240 -13.92 6.78 -34.09
N LEU A 241 -15.09 7.20 -33.59
CA LEU A 241 -16.07 6.47 -32.79
C LEU A 241 -15.83 6.48 -31.26
N VAL A 242 -15.96 7.66 -30.66
CA VAL A 242 -16.47 7.80 -29.30
C VAL A 242 -17.98 7.54 -29.33
N GLN A 243 -18.38 6.33 -28.98
CA GLN A 243 -19.71 6.11 -28.41
C GLN A 243 -19.57 5.00 -27.37
N ILE A 244 -20.06 5.28 -26.16
CA ILE A 244 -20.06 4.41 -24.97
C ILE A 244 -18.75 4.46 -24.16
N PHE A 245 -18.44 5.61 -23.55
CA PHE A 245 -17.98 5.60 -22.16
C PHE A 245 -18.51 6.88 -21.51
N HIS A 246 -19.51 6.72 -20.64
CA HIS A 246 -20.07 7.79 -19.83
C HIS A 246 -19.09 8.06 -18.66
N ILE A 247 -17.93 8.62 -18.98
CA ILE A 247 -16.97 9.08 -17.96
C ILE A 247 -17.54 10.37 -17.38
N GLN A 248 -18.21 10.24 -16.25
CA GLN A 248 -18.73 11.37 -15.49
C GLN A 248 -17.56 11.98 -14.71
N PHE A 249 -17.02 13.08 -15.23
CA PHE A 249 -15.98 13.85 -14.56
C PHE A 249 -16.59 14.61 -13.37
N LEU A 250 -16.16 14.29 -12.16
CA LEU A 250 -16.37 15.15 -10.99
C LEU A 250 -15.19 16.12 -10.92
N ASN A 251 -15.48 17.42 -11.07
CA ASN A 251 -14.61 18.50 -10.63
C ASN A 251 -14.85 18.79 -9.14
#